data_AF-W2Z411-F1
#
_entry.id   AF-W2Z411-F1
#
_cell.length_a   1.000
_cell.length_b   1.000
_cell.length_c   1.000
_cell.angle_alpha   90.00
_cell.angle_beta   90.00
_cell.angle_gamma   90.00
#
_symmetry.space_group_name_H-M   'P 1'
#
loop_
_entity.id
_entity.type
_entity.pdbx_description
1 polymer ?
#
loop_
_entity_poly.entity_id
_entity_poly.type
_entity_poly.pdbx_seq_one_letter_code
_entity_poly.pdbx_strand_id
1 'polypeptide(L)'
;MNGVTKWVKATQDSADRFFNQDGSLNLTSFTPEHFENFLMYMMDGGKHKVSTLSGYRSALKDAYRQQRMEVPREYMGELKTIFQGLQRVEPESIQDGHERKPGKEPLTFSLYVQLAELSIKQNDNGFIHLFLLTQWNLMCRWSSVETLHTSHLHYSDDSVGFVLHKTKTNQEGSGPRDPRHVYTNPL
;
A
#
# COMPACT_ATOMS: atom_id res chain seq x y z
N MET A 1 -1.04 -11.69 5.80
CA MET A 1 -1.55 -12.85 6.55
C MET A 1 -1.67 -12.65 8.06
N ASN A 2 -0.86 -11.80 8.69
CA ASN A 2 -0.86 -11.61 10.16
C ASN A 2 -2.25 -11.37 10.80
N GLY A 3 -3.18 -10.69 10.11
CA GLY A 3 -4.56 -10.52 10.60
C GLY A 3 -5.32 -11.84 10.71
N VAL A 4 -5.26 -12.68 9.67
CA VAL A 4 -5.87 -14.03 9.67
C VAL A 4 -5.21 -14.89 10.74
N THR A 5 -3.88 -14.86 10.86
CA THR A 5 -3.15 -15.61 11.88
C THR A 5 -3.60 -15.24 13.30
N LYS A 6 -3.74 -13.93 13.58
CA LYS A 6 -4.23 -13.45 14.88
C LYS A 6 -5.66 -13.91 15.15
N TRP A 7 -6.53 -13.83 14.16
CA TRP A 7 -7.92 -14.27 14.28
C TRP A 7 -8.03 -15.77 14.53
N VAL A 8 -7.32 -16.61 13.76
CA VAL A 8 -7.31 -18.07 13.96
C VAL A 8 -6.88 -18.41 15.39
N LYS A 9 -5.79 -17.79 15.88
CA LYS A 9 -5.31 -18.01 17.25
C LYS A 9 -6.28 -17.54 18.34
N ALA A 10 -7.14 -16.57 18.03
CA ALA A 10 -8.08 -16.00 18.98
C ALA A 10 -9.45 -16.68 18.99
N THR A 11 -9.85 -17.30 17.87
CA THR A 11 -11.24 -17.72 17.64
C THR A 11 -11.40 -19.20 17.31
N GLN A 12 -10.34 -19.88 16.87
CA GLN A 12 -10.43 -21.28 16.46
C GLN A 12 -9.84 -22.22 17.52
N ASP A 13 -10.59 -23.26 17.86
CA ASP A 13 -10.11 -24.36 18.68
C ASP A 13 -8.99 -25.13 17.94
N SER A 14 -7.97 -25.55 18.69
CA SER A 14 -6.78 -26.20 18.15
C SER A 14 -6.12 -25.41 17.01
N ALA A 15 -5.88 -24.11 17.24
CA ALA A 15 -5.33 -23.17 16.25
C ALA A 15 -4.08 -23.68 15.50
N ASP A 16 -3.25 -24.51 16.13
CA ASP A 16 -2.03 -25.05 15.55
C ASP A 16 -2.28 -25.89 14.27
N ARG A 17 -3.45 -26.52 14.12
CA ARG A 17 -3.79 -27.31 12.92
C ARG A 17 -3.87 -26.48 11.63
N PHE A 18 -4.12 -25.18 11.79
CA PHE A 18 -4.24 -24.23 10.69
C PHE A 18 -2.90 -23.66 10.25
N PHE A 19 -1.79 -24.09 10.85
CA PHE A 19 -0.45 -23.65 10.48
C PHE A 19 0.43 -24.83 10.09
N ASN A 20 1.22 -24.65 9.05
CA ASN A 20 2.29 -25.55 8.67
C ASN A 20 3.49 -25.38 9.63
N GLN A 21 4.46 -26.29 9.60
CA GLN A 21 5.65 -26.25 10.46
C GLN A 21 6.50 -24.97 10.26
N ASP A 22 6.43 -24.35 9.09
CA ASP A 22 7.11 -23.08 8.78
C ASP A 22 6.32 -21.83 9.24
N GLY A 23 5.17 -22.02 9.89
CA GLY A 23 4.28 -20.95 10.33
C GLY A 23 3.38 -20.36 9.23
N SER A 24 3.44 -20.89 8.00
CA SER A 24 2.51 -20.53 6.94
C SER A 24 1.12 -21.12 7.18
N LEU A 25 0.09 -20.55 6.57
CA LEU A 25 -1.28 -21.03 6.72
C LEU A 25 -1.45 -22.39 6.03
N ASN A 26 -1.96 -23.39 6.74
CA ASN A 26 -2.30 -24.69 6.18
C ASN A 26 -3.62 -24.58 5.40
N LEU A 27 -3.52 -24.48 4.07
CA LEU A 27 -4.67 -24.27 3.19
C LEU A 27 -5.53 -25.54 2.98
N THR A 28 -5.07 -26.70 3.45
CA THR A 28 -5.91 -27.92 3.47
C THR A 28 -6.91 -27.89 4.62
N SER A 29 -6.54 -27.24 5.73
CA SER A 29 -7.39 -27.08 6.91
C SER A 29 -8.14 -25.75 6.92
N PHE A 30 -7.57 -24.70 6.31
CA PHE A 30 -8.20 -23.38 6.22
C PHE A 30 -9.14 -23.30 5.00
N THR A 31 -10.41 -23.58 5.23
CA THR A 31 -11.47 -23.61 4.18
C THR A 31 -12.01 -22.21 3.84
N PRO A 32 -12.75 -22.06 2.72
CA PRO A 32 -13.44 -20.81 2.38
C PRO A 32 -14.35 -20.27 3.49
N GLU A 33 -15.06 -21.15 4.19
CA GLU A 33 -15.95 -20.78 5.31
C GLU A 33 -15.19 -20.10 6.46
N HIS A 34 -13.99 -20.59 6.81
CA HIS A 34 -13.14 -19.93 7.81
C HIS A 34 -12.74 -18.52 7.36
N PHE A 35 -12.51 -18.34 6.06
CA PHE A 35 -12.20 -17.03 5.51
C PHE A 35 -13.40 -16.08 5.54
N GLU A 36 -14.61 -16.56 5.25
CA GLU A 36 -15.83 -15.76 5.37
C GLU A 36 -16.10 -15.32 6.81
N ASN A 37 -15.97 -16.24 7.77
CA ASN A 37 -16.08 -15.93 9.20
C ASN A 37 -15.05 -14.88 9.64
N PHE A 38 -13.82 -14.96 9.12
CA PHE A 38 -12.81 -13.93 9.34
C PHE A 38 -13.23 -12.57 8.75
N LEU A 39 -13.79 -12.55 7.53
CA LEU A 39 -14.25 -11.30 6.91
C LEU A 39 -15.39 -10.66 7.71
N MET A 40 -16.35 -11.46 8.19
CA MET A 40 -17.46 -10.99 9.03
C MET A 40 -16.95 -10.41 10.35
N TYR A 41 -16.06 -11.11 11.05
CA TYR A 41 -15.41 -10.60 12.27
C TYR A 41 -14.73 -9.24 12.05
N MET A 42 -14.04 -9.09 10.91
CA MET A 42 -13.33 -7.86 10.56
C MET A 42 -14.27 -6.69 10.23
N MET A 43 -15.49 -6.96 9.78
CA MET A 43 -16.53 -5.95 9.56
C MET A 43 -17.25 -5.56 10.84
N ASP A 44 -17.62 -6.53 11.66
CA ASP A 44 -18.27 -6.30 12.96
C ASP A 44 -17.37 -5.49 13.89
N GLY A 45 -16.05 -5.67 13.77
CA GLY A 45 -15.04 -4.83 14.42
C GLY A 45 -15.04 -3.36 13.97
N GLY A 46 -15.82 -2.98 12.96
CA GLY A 46 -16.19 -1.62 12.59
C GLY A 46 -15.08 -0.71 12.06
N LYS A 47 -13.84 -1.19 11.97
CA LYS A 47 -12.63 -0.37 11.77
C LYS A 47 -11.92 -0.58 10.43
N HIS A 48 -12.46 -1.39 9.52
CA HIS A 48 -11.70 -1.83 8.35
C HIS A 48 -12.38 -1.45 7.03
N LYS A 49 -11.58 -0.88 6.12
CA LYS A 49 -12.04 -0.57 4.76
C LYS A 49 -12.32 -1.86 3.98
N VAL A 50 -13.23 -1.77 3.02
CA VAL A 50 -13.47 -2.86 2.06
C VAL A 50 -12.20 -3.17 1.24
N SER A 51 -11.38 -2.15 0.96
CA SER A 51 -10.07 -2.33 0.32
C SER A 51 -9.09 -3.16 1.15
N THR A 52 -9.13 -3.07 2.48
CA THR A 52 -8.33 -3.91 3.38
C THR A 52 -8.76 -5.37 3.27
N LEU A 53 -10.07 -5.62 3.26
CA LEU A 53 -10.65 -6.96 3.08
C LEU A 53 -10.26 -7.56 1.72
N SER A 54 -10.28 -6.75 0.65
CA SER A 54 -9.84 -7.16 -0.68
C SER A 54 -8.35 -7.52 -0.72
N GLY A 55 -7.55 -6.83 0.10
CA GLY A 55 -6.14 -7.16 0.34
C GLY A 55 -5.96 -8.56 0.94
N TYR A 56 -6.79 -8.96 1.91
CA TYR A 56 -6.75 -10.33 2.46
C TYR A 56 -7.11 -11.38 1.42
N ARG A 57 -8.09 -11.11 0.54
CA ARG A 57 -8.42 -12.01 -0.57
C ARG A 57 -7.22 -12.23 -1.49
N SER A 58 -6.53 -11.15 -1.85
CA SER A 58 -5.33 -11.20 -2.70
C SER A 58 -4.20 -11.96 -2.01
N ALA A 59 -4.01 -11.76 -0.71
CA ALA A 59 -3.01 -12.47 0.09
C ALA A 59 -3.31 -13.97 0.19
N LEU A 60 -4.58 -14.39 0.30
CA LEU A 60 -4.89 -15.83 0.29
C LEU A 60 -4.64 -16.44 -1.09
N LYS A 61 -5.03 -15.77 -2.18
CA LYS A 61 -4.69 -16.23 -3.54
C LYS A 61 -3.19 -16.40 -3.73
N ASP A 62 -2.40 -15.47 -3.18
CA ASP A 62 -0.95 -15.57 -3.19
C ASP A 62 -0.44 -16.76 -2.37
N ALA A 63 -1.03 -17.06 -1.21
CA ALA A 63 -0.69 -18.24 -0.42
C ALA A 63 -0.92 -19.55 -1.20
N TYR A 64 -2.07 -19.67 -1.89
CA TYR A 64 -2.34 -20.82 -2.78
C TYR A 64 -1.28 -20.93 -3.88
N ARG A 65 -0.92 -19.81 -4.51
CA ARG A 65 0.13 -19.74 -5.53
C ARG A 65 1.50 -20.19 -4.99
N GLN A 66 1.89 -19.69 -3.82
CA GLN A 66 3.17 -20.02 -3.17
C GLN A 66 3.26 -21.52 -2.81
N GLN A 67 2.15 -22.11 -2.37
CA GLN A 67 2.05 -23.55 -2.06
C GLN A 67 1.74 -24.42 -3.30
N ARG A 68 1.70 -23.82 -4.50
CA ARG A 68 1.40 -24.48 -5.79
C ARG A 68 0.08 -25.26 -5.80
N MET A 69 -0.94 -24.75 -5.09
CA MET A 69 -2.28 -25.32 -5.07
C MET A 69 -3.25 -24.50 -5.91
N GLU A 70 -4.22 -25.17 -6.51
CA GLU A 70 -5.32 -24.50 -7.20
C GLU A 70 -6.23 -23.80 -6.20
N VAL A 71 -6.66 -22.58 -6.53
CA VAL A 71 -7.64 -21.85 -5.72
C VAL A 71 -9.02 -22.49 -5.93
N PRO A 72 -9.72 -22.92 -4.87
CA PRO A 72 -11.05 -23.52 -4.99
C PRO A 72 -12.06 -22.61 -5.72
N ARG A 73 -12.95 -23.19 -6.52
CA ARG A 73 -13.93 -22.43 -7.33
C ARG A 73 -14.92 -21.63 -6.47
N GLU A 74 -15.34 -22.19 -5.34
CA GLU A 74 -16.20 -21.54 -4.32
C GLU A 74 -15.61 -20.19 -3.89
N TYR A 75 -14.29 -20.15 -3.69
CA TYR A 75 -13.53 -18.96 -3.31
C TYR A 75 -13.53 -17.84 -4.37
N MET A 76 -13.79 -18.17 -5.64
CA MET A 76 -13.80 -17.20 -6.73
C MET A 76 -15.16 -16.54 -6.92
N GLY A 77 -16.24 -17.31 -6.79
CA GLY A 77 -17.62 -16.87 -7.03
C GLY A 77 -18.25 -16.13 -5.85
N GLU A 78 -18.42 -16.81 -4.71
CA GLU A 78 -19.20 -16.32 -3.57
C GLU A 78 -18.57 -15.09 -2.93
N LEU A 79 -17.25 -15.14 -2.72
CA LEU A 79 -16.49 -13.98 -2.25
C LEU A 79 -16.60 -12.78 -3.19
N LYS A 80 -16.71 -12.97 -4.50
CA LYS A 80 -16.88 -11.83 -5.42
C LYS A 80 -18.18 -11.09 -5.13
N THR A 81 -19.27 -11.81 -4.89
CA THR A 81 -20.58 -11.24 -4.54
C THR A 81 -20.53 -10.52 -3.18
N ILE A 82 -19.92 -11.15 -2.18
CA ILE A 82 -19.70 -10.54 -0.86
C ILE A 82 -18.91 -9.23 -0.99
N PHE A 83 -17.78 -9.24 -1.70
CA PHE A 83 -16.96 -8.05 -1.93
C PHE A 83 -17.69 -6.94 -2.70
N GLN A 84 -18.54 -7.28 -3.66
CA GLN A 84 -19.37 -6.31 -4.38
C GLN A 84 -20.43 -5.69 -3.47
N GLY A 85 -21.08 -6.48 -2.61
CA GLY A 85 -22.02 -5.97 -1.60
C GLY A 85 -21.34 -5.00 -0.64
N LEU A 86 -20.16 -5.36 -0.15
CA LEU A 86 -19.37 -4.52 0.76
C LEU A 86 -18.95 -3.20 0.14
N GLN A 87 -18.56 -3.22 -1.14
CA GLN A 87 -18.19 -2.00 -1.86
C GLN A 87 -19.34 -0.99 -1.98
N ARG A 88 -20.61 -1.41 -1.79
CA ARG A 88 -21.79 -0.52 -1.77
C ARG A 88 -22.06 0.08 -0.39
N VAL A 89 -21.81 -0.69 0.67
CA VAL A 89 -22.00 -0.25 2.07
C VAL A 89 -21.11 0.95 2.43
N GLU A 90 -19.89 1.02 1.89
CA GLU A 90 -18.96 2.12 2.20
C GLU A 90 -19.46 3.48 1.65
N PRO A 91 -19.82 3.63 0.35
CA PRO A 91 -20.48 4.82 -0.18
C PRO A 91 -21.80 5.18 0.52
N GLU A 92 -22.68 4.20 0.77
CA GLU A 92 -23.96 4.42 1.47
C GLU A 92 -23.73 4.99 2.87
N SER A 93 -22.79 4.44 3.63
CA SER A 93 -22.46 4.98 4.96
C SER A 93 -21.92 6.41 4.93
N ILE A 94 -21.16 6.78 3.88
CA ILE A 94 -20.68 8.15 3.69
C ILE A 94 -21.84 9.08 3.34
N GLN A 95 -22.79 8.63 2.50
CA GLN A 95 -24.00 9.39 2.18
C GLN A 95 -24.89 9.61 3.41
N ASP A 96 -24.97 8.63 4.30
CA ASP A 96 -25.69 8.71 5.58
C ASP A 96 -24.96 9.58 6.63
N GLY A 97 -23.84 10.20 6.26
CA GLY A 97 -23.11 11.14 7.12
C GLY A 97 -22.17 10.48 8.12
N HIS A 98 -21.90 9.18 8.01
CA HIS A 98 -20.89 8.55 8.84
C HIS A 98 -19.49 8.97 8.39
N GLU A 99 -18.68 9.50 9.33
CA GLU A 99 -17.29 9.88 9.10
C GLU A 99 -16.40 8.65 8.92
N ARG A 100 -16.44 8.07 7.73
CA ARG A 100 -15.40 7.20 7.23
C ARG A 100 -14.73 7.90 6.06
N LYS A 101 -13.87 8.89 6.36
CA LYS A 101 -12.77 9.30 5.46
C LYS A 101 -11.45 8.67 5.90
N PRO A 102 -11.28 7.35 5.76
CA PRO A 102 -10.02 6.75 6.14
C PRO A 102 -8.95 7.09 5.09
N GLY A 103 -7.81 7.61 5.52
CA GLY A 103 -6.71 8.04 4.64
C GLY A 103 -5.92 9.18 5.29
N LYS A 104 -4.70 9.43 4.81
CA LYS A 104 -3.99 10.66 5.16
C LYS A 104 -4.50 11.77 4.26
N GLU A 105 -4.72 12.96 4.80
CA GLU A 105 -5.03 14.12 3.97
C GLU A 105 -3.86 14.44 3.05
N PRO A 106 -4.13 14.90 1.81
CA PRO A 106 -3.07 15.37 0.92
C PRO A 106 -2.27 16.51 1.56
N LEU A 107 -0.96 16.49 1.38
CA LEU A 107 -0.11 17.62 1.75
C LEU A 107 -0.46 18.81 0.83
N THR A 108 -1.08 19.84 1.40
CA THR A 108 -1.41 21.06 0.64
C THR A 108 -0.14 21.83 0.29
N PHE A 109 -0.22 22.64 -0.78
CA PHE A 109 0.91 23.50 -1.17
C PHE A 109 1.31 24.47 -0.06
N SER A 110 0.33 25.06 0.64
CA SER A 110 0.60 25.98 1.76
C SER A 110 1.34 25.30 2.92
N LEU A 111 0.98 24.05 3.25
CA LEU A 111 1.67 23.28 4.26
C LEU A 111 3.06 22.85 3.78
N TYR A 112 3.22 22.50 2.50
CA TYR A 112 4.53 22.25 1.90
C TYR A 112 5.47 23.46 2.02
N VAL A 113 5.00 24.67 1.72
CA VAL A 113 5.79 25.91 1.86
C VAL A 113 6.25 26.09 3.31
N GLN A 114 5.36 25.92 4.28
CA GLN A 114 5.70 26.01 5.70
C GLN A 114 6.74 24.94 6.11
N LEU A 115 6.58 23.69 5.64
CA LEU A 115 7.55 22.63 5.90
C LEU A 115 8.91 22.93 5.25
N ALA A 116 8.92 23.48 4.04
CA ALA A 116 10.15 23.91 3.36
C ALA A 116 10.86 25.02 4.14
N GLU A 117 10.14 26.03 4.63
CA GLU A 117 10.71 27.09 5.47
C GLU A 117 11.26 26.56 6.81
N LEU A 118 10.53 25.64 7.46
CA LEU A 118 10.96 25.00 8.70
C LEU A 118 12.17 24.08 8.51
N SER A 119 12.27 23.43 7.35
CA SER A 119 13.38 22.54 7.02
C SER A 119 14.72 23.28 6.87
N ILE A 120 14.72 24.52 6.36
CA ILE A 120 15.94 25.35 6.25
C ILE A 120 16.51 25.68 7.64
N LYS A 121 15.65 25.78 8.66
CA LYS A 121 16.04 26.10 10.04
C LYS A 121 16.64 24.92 10.79
N GLN A 122 16.65 23.72 10.20
CA GLN A 122 17.21 22.53 10.83
C GLN A 122 18.74 22.55 10.75
N ASN A 123 19.39 22.08 11.81
CA ASN A 123 20.86 21.98 11.86
C ASN A 123 21.33 20.64 11.29
N ASP A 124 20.93 20.34 10.05
CA ASP A 124 21.20 19.08 9.34
C ASP A 124 21.94 19.30 8.01
N ASN A 125 22.58 20.46 7.88
CA ASN A 125 23.23 20.94 6.65
C ASN A 125 22.29 21.00 5.43
N GLY A 126 20.99 21.19 5.65
CA GLY A 126 19.99 21.32 4.59
C GLY A 126 19.49 19.98 4.03
N PHE A 127 19.80 18.85 4.68
CA PHE A 127 19.40 17.53 4.22
C PHE A 127 17.88 17.38 4.11
N ILE A 128 17.11 17.72 5.16
CA ILE A 128 15.65 17.65 5.17
C ILE A 128 15.08 18.56 4.08
N HIS A 129 15.66 19.74 3.89
CA HIS A 129 15.23 20.68 2.85
C HIS A 129 15.41 20.06 1.46
N LEU A 130 16.61 19.58 1.15
CA LEU A 130 16.90 18.91 -0.12
C LEU A 130 16.00 17.70 -0.35
N PHE A 131 15.80 16.87 0.67
CA PHE A 131 14.97 15.67 0.59
C PHE A 131 13.50 16.02 0.30
N LEU A 132 12.94 16.98 1.04
CA LEU A 132 11.56 17.43 0.89
C LEU A 132 11.32 18.05 -0.50
N LEU A 133 12.21 18.95 -0.94
CA LEU A 133 12.14 19.58 -2.25
C LEU A 133 12.24 18.56 -3.37
N THR A 134 13.17 17.60 -3.25
CA THR A 134 13.33 16.53 -4.25
C THR A 134 12.08 15.67 -4.32
N GLN A 135 11.51 15.27 -3.19
CA GLN A 135 10.27 14.48 -3.15
C GLN A 135 9.10 15.23 -3.81
N TRP A 136 8.94 16.52 -3.51
CA TRP A 136 7.87 17.36 -4.04
C TRP A 136 8.01 17.58 -5.54
N ASN A 137 9.19 18.00 -6.01
CA ASN A 137 9.42 18.29 -7.43
C ASN A 137 9.34 17.03 -8.31
N LEU A 138 9.84 15.89 -7.82
CA LEU A 138 9.78 14.64 -8.57
C LEU A 138 8.42 13.92 -8.45
N MET A 139 7.52 14.41 -7.59
CA MET A 139 6.21 13.82 -7.30
C MET A 139 6.33 12.30 -7.03
N CYS A 140 7.30 11.93 -6.19
CA CYS A 140 7.65 10.53 -5.95
C CYS A 140 7.50 10.14 -4.48
N ARG A 141 7.68 8.86 -4.19
CA ARG A 141 7.64 8.34 -2.80
C ARG A 141 9.01 8.58 -2.16
N TRP A 142 9.04 8.71 -0.85
CA TRP A 142 10.27 8.80 -0.07
C TRP A 142 11.29 7.69 -0.41
N SER A 143 10.82 6.46 -0.64
CA SER A 143 11.68 5.33 -1.04
C SER A 143 12.31 5.49 -2.43
N SER A 144 11.72 6.32 -3.29
CA SER A 144 12.33 6.69 -4.57
C SER A 144 13.39 7.77 -4.40
N VAL A 145 13.20 8.70 -3.46
CA VAL A 145 14.19 9.74 -3.14
C VAL A 145 15.42 9.13 -2.45
N GLU A 146 15.20 8.22 -1.49
CA GLU A 146 16.25 7.52 -0.75
C GLU A 146 17.24 6.76 -1.65
N THR A 147 16.75 6.27 -2.80
CA THR A 147 17.56 5.47 -3.75
C THR A 147 18.20 6.31 -4.86
N LEU A 148 18.03 7.64 -4.84
CA LEU A 148 18.72 8.53 -5.76
C LEU A 148 20.21 8.59 -5.43
N HIS A 149 21.02 8.46 -6.47
CA HIS A 149 22.46 8.65 -6.41
C HIS A 149 22.83 9.89 -7.23
N THR A 150 23.94 10.54 -6.90
CA THR A 150 24.43 11.72 -7.65
C THR A 150 24.66 11.40 -9.13
N SER A 151 25.01 10.16 -9.46
CA SER A 151 25.15 9.66 -10.84
C SER A 151 23.84 9.57 -11.61
N HIS A 152 22.68 9.73 -10.96
CA HIS A 152 21.36 9.75 -11.62
C HIS A 152 20.91 11.17 -11.99
N LEU A 153 21.71 12.19 -11.64
CA LEU A 153 21.44 13.58 -11.96
C LEU A 153 22.17 13.95 -13.25
N HIS A 154 21.46 14.62 -14.15
CA HIS A 154 22.01 15.11 -15.41
C HIS A 154 21.65 16.58 -15.58
N TYR A 155 22.64 17.36 -16.04
CA TYR A 155 22.40 18.72 -16.48
C TYR A 155 21.60 18.70 -17.79
N SER A 156 20.59 19.55 -17.89
CA SER A 156 19.72 19.67 -19.06
C SER A 156 19.36 21.14 -19.27
N ASP A 157 20.38 21.92 -19.61
CA ASP A 157 20.34 23.37 -19.83
C ASP A 157 19.68 24.16 -18.69
N ASP A 158 18.37 24.42 -18.77
CA ASP A 158 17.57 25.15 -17.79
C ASP A 158 16.97 24.26 -16.67
N SER A 159 17.34 22.97 -16.68
CA SER A 159 16.81 21.98 -15.73
C SER A 159 17.87 20.99 -15.25
N VAL A 160 17.55 20.36 -14.11
CA VAL A 160 18.25 19.17 -13.63
C VAL A 160 17.35 17.97 -13.86
N GLY A 161 17.80 17.02 -14.69
CA GLY A 161 17.13 15.76 -14.95
C GLY A 161 17.49 14.71 -13.90
N PHE A 162 16.48 14.00 -13.37
CA PHE A 162 16.64 12.89 -12.45
C PHE A 162 16.17 11.57 -13.07
N VAL A 163 17.08 10.60 -13.18
CA VAL A 163 16.77 9.28 -13.74
C VAL A 163 16.41 8.31 -12.62
N LEU A 164 15.18 7.80 -12.63
CA LEU A 164 14.73 6.74 -11.73
C LEU A 164 14.87 5.38 -12.40
N HIS A 165 15.93 4.65 -12.08
CA HIS A 165 16.20 3.32 -12.66
C HIS A 165 15.18 2.25 -12.28
N LYS A 166 14.46 2.46 -11.18
CA LYS A 166 13.39 1.59 -10.71
C LYS A 166 12.21 2.45 -10.28
N THR A 167 11.04 2.17 -10.83
CA THR A 167 9.80 2.86 -10.45
C THR A 167 8.74 1.83 -10.05
N LYS A 168 7.63 2.29 -9.47
CA LYS A 168 6.55 1.39 -9.06
C LYS A 168 6.09 0.50 -10.23
N THR A 169 5.98 1.05 -11.43
CA THR A 169 5.48 0.37 -12.63
C THR A 169 6.58 -0.29 -13.46
N ASN A 170 7.85 0.11 -13.27
CA ASN A 170 9.02 -0.48 -13.93
C ASN A 170 9.97 -1.05 -12.86
N GLN A 171 9.63 -2.23 -12.31
CA GLN A 171 10.40 -2.89 -11.26
C GLN A 171 11.69 -3.54 -11.78
N GLU A 172 11.69 -3.96 -13.04
CA GLU A 172 12.82 -4.63 -13.70
C GLU A 172 13.82 -3.64 -14.31
N GLY A 173 13.44 -2.36 -14.44
CA GLY A 173 14.29 -1.32 -15.01
C GLY A 173 14.56 -1.47 -16.51
N SER A 174 13.77 -2.31 -17.19
CA SER A 174 13.86 -2.64 -18.63
C SER A 174 13.12 -1.65 -19.52
N GLY A 175 12.13 -0.94 -18.97
CA GLY A 175 11.41 0.12 -19.68
C GLY A 175 12.22 1.41 -19.87
N PRO A 176 11.70 2.35 -20.69
CA PRO A 176 12.32 3.67 -20.90
C PRO A 176 12.63 4.41 -19.60
N ARG A 177 13.75 5.12 -19.59
CA ARG A 177 14.30 5.82 -18.42
C ARG A 177 14.31 7.32 -18.63
N ASP A 178 13.15 7.85 -19.02
CA ASP A 178 13.00 9.28 -19.27
C ASP A 178 13.28 10.05 -17.97
N PRO A 179 14.23 11.01 -17.99
CA PRO A 179 14.52 11.82 -16.82
C PRO A 179 13.29 12.62 -16.39
N ARG A 180 13.11 12.76 -15.08
CA ARG A 180 12.19 13.75 -14.51
C ARG A 180 12.94 15.06 -14.35
N HIS A 181 12.53 16.07 -15.09
CA HIS A 181 13.18 17.38 -15.08
C HIS A 181 12.65 18.25 -13.94
N VAL A 182 13.56 18.79 -13.14
CA VAL A 182 13.30 19.83 -12.15
C VAL A 182 13.84 21.13 -12.70
N TYR A 183 12.95 22.07 -12.94
CA TYR A 183 13.30 23.38 -13.48
C TYR A 183 13.61 24.34 -12.35
N THR A 184 14.57 25.23 -12.58
CA THR A 184 14.65 26.44 -11.75
C THR A 184 13.40 27.26 -12.04
N ASN A 185 12.63 27.63 -11.03
CA ASN A 185 11.57 28.62 -11.22
C ASN A 185 12.28 29.97 -11.38
N PRO A 186 12.35 30.57 -12.58
CA PRO A 186 13.01 31.85 -12.73
C PRO A 186 12.25 32.89 -11.87
N LEU A 187 13.01 33.64 -11.07
CA LEU A 187 12.49 34.79 -10.34
C LEU A 187 12.16 35.94 -11.30
#